data_AF-A0A9J6ZT66-F1
#
_entry.id   AF-A0A9J6ZT66-F1
#
_cell.length_a   1.000
_cell.length_b   1.000
_cell.length_c   1.000
_cell.angle_alpha   90.00
_cell.angle_beta   90.00
_cell.angle_gamma   90.00
#
_symmetry.space_group_name_H-M   'P 1'
#
loop_
_entity.id
_entity.type
_entity.pdbx_description
1 polymer ?
#
loop_
_entity_poly.entity_id
_entity_poly.type
_entity_poly.pdbx_seq_one_letter_code
_entity_poly.pdbx_strand_id
1 'polypeptide(L)'
;MKIRTIILFLFALLASSFSDGTESGSENTEFSVKLLVDFGESKPGLTLDITSNHRLTALEVLQHATVVETHPVGKYVFVSAVDGVRTIRGDKAWYYEVNGKSPGVLAINNRLSDGDTVCWIYKKDVCSKNVDN
;
A
#
# COMPACT_ATOMS: atom_id res chain seq x y z
N MET A 1 11.99 -57.13 -7.61
CA MET A 1 12.28 -57.64 -6.26
C MET A 1 13.77 -57.49 -5.98
N LYS A 2 14.15 -56.50 -5.16
CA LYS A 2 15.49 -56.33 -4.57
C LYS A 2 15.28 -55.72 -3.19
N ILE A 3 15.24 -56.57 -2.18
CA ILE A 3 15.35 -56.20 -0.77
C ILE A 3 16.83 -55.97 -0.50
N ARG A 4 17.19 -54.89 0.22
CA ARG A 4 18.41 -54.87 1.02
C ARG A 4 18.43 -53.72 2.05
N THR A 5 18.52 -54.16 3.29
CA THR A 5 19.14 -53.52 4.46
C THR A 5 18.31 -52.46 5.20
N ILE A 6 17.66 -52.95 6.25
CA ILE A 6 17.07 -52.19 7.36
C ILE A 6 18.23 -51.64 8.20
N ILE A 7 18.31 -50.31 8.32
CA ILE A 7 19.21 -49.65 9.28
C ILE A 7 18.36 -49.30 10.50
N LEU A 8 18.55 -50.04 11.60
CA LEU A 8 18.05 -49.65 12.92
C LEU A 8 18.87 -48.47 13.43
N PHE A 9 18.37 -47.25 13.26
CA PHE A 9 18.83 -46.10 14.02
C PHE A 9 18.14 -46.10 15.38
N LEU A 10 18.80 -46.75 16.35
CA LEU A 10 18.56 -46.51 17.77
C LEU A 10 19.16 -45.12 18.08
N PHE A 11 18.39 -44.05 17.92
CA PHE A 11 18.79 -42.73 18.42
C PHE A 11 18.06 -42.47 19.73
N ALA A 12 18.87 -42.41 20.78
CA ALA A 12 18.47 -42.28 22.15
C ALA A 12 17.59 -41.05 22.40
N LEU A 13 16.63 -41.22 23.31
CA LEU A 13 15.86 -40.17 23.97
C LEU A 13 16.76 -39.02 24.43
N LEU A 14 16.70 -37.90 23.72
CA LEU A 14 16.77 -36.58 24.34
C LEU A 14 15.41 -35.94 24.17
N ALA A 15 14.56 -36.09 25.20
CA ALA A 15 13.47 -35.17 25.45
C ALA A 15 14.09 -33.83 25.87
N SER A 16 14.69 -33.11 24.92
CA SER A 16 14.82 -31.66 25.05
C SER A 16 13.40 -31.12 24.89
N SER A 17 12.82 -30.71 26.02
CA SER A 17 11.62 -29.92 26.09
C SER A 17 11.66 -28.88 24.98
N PHE A 18 10.89 -29.08 23.91
CA PHE A 18 10.47 -27.97 23.09
C PHE A 18 9.65 -27.12 24.05
N SER A 19 10.32 -26.12 24.62
CA SER A 19 9.66 -24.96 25.18
C SER A 19 8.69 -24.55 24.10
N ASP A 20 7.42 -24.73 24.41
CA ASP A 20 6.27 -24.17 23.73
C ASP A 20 6.61 -22.70 23.50
N GLY A 21 7.17 -22.44 22.32
CA GLY A 21 7.46 -21.11 21.86
C GLY A 21 6.09 -20.60 21.55
N THR A 22 5.49 -19.93 22.54
CA THR A 22 4.25 -19.20 22.42
C THR A 22 4.28 -18.53 21.06
N GLU A 23 3.54 -19.11 20.11
CA GLU A 23 3.12 -18.37 18.94
C GLU A 23 2.33 -17.24 19.56
N SER A 24 2.98 -16.08 19.66
CA SER A 24 2.33 -14.83 19.95
C SER A 24 1.20 -14.78 18.95
N GLY A 25 -0.01 -15.09 19.41
CA GLY A 25 -1.24 -14.79 18.71
C GLY A 25 -1.20 -13.30 18.44
N SER A 26 -0.66 -12.94 17.28
CA SER A 26 -0.90 -11.66 16.65
C SER A 26 -2.41 -11.66 16.49
N GLU A 27 -3.11 -10.98 17.40
CA GLU A 27 -4.46 -10.52 17.12
C GLU A 27 -4.42 -9.97 15.70
N ASN A 28 -5.08 -10.65 14.77
CA ASN A 28 -5.32 -10.13 13.43
C ASN A 28 -6.22 -8.91 13.63
N THR A 29 -5.61 -7.77 13.96
CA THR A 29 -6.29 -6.50 14.01
C THR A 29 -6.52 -6.13 12.56
N GLU A 30 -7.68 -6.54 12.06
CA GLU A 30 -8.14 -6.21 10.72
C GLU A 30 -8.14 -4.68 10.59
N PHE A 31 -7.31 -4.17 9.70
CA PHE A 31 -7.19 -2.76 9.38
C PHE A 31 -8.00 -2.50 8.11
N SER A 32 -8.91 -1.53 8.16
CA SER A 32 -9.82 -1.19 7.08
C SER A 32 -9.70 0.28 6.71
N VAL A 33 -9.71 0.58 5.42
CA VAL A 33 -9.69 1.95 4.88
C VAL A 33 -10.59 2.07 3.67
N LYS A 34 -11.16 3.26 3.48
CA LYS A 34 -11.93 3.60 2.27
C LYS A 34 -11.05 4.36 1.30
N LEU A 35 -10.96 3.90 0.06
CA LEU A 35 -10.35 4.61 -1.05
C LEU A 35 -11.43 5.26 -1.92
N LEU A 36 -11.19 6.51 -2.29
CA LEU A 36 -11.87 7.21 -3.37
C LEU A 36 -10.82 7.65 -4.39
N VAL A 37 -11.11 7.46 -5.68
CA VAL A 37 -10.31 7.98 -6.78
C VAL A 37 -11.23 8.80 -7.68
N ASP A 38 -11.02 10.10 -7.69
CA ASP A 38 -11.70 11.05 -8.57
C ASP A 38 -10.79 11.35 -9.77
N PHE A 39 -11.16 10.83 -10.93
CA PHE A 39 -10.45 11.07 -12.20
C PHE A 39 -10.83 12.42 -12.85
N GLY A 40 -11.62 13.24 -12.16
CA GLY A 40 -12.24 14.44 -12.69
C GLY A 40 -13.11 14.10 -13.91
N GLU A 41 -13.02 14.92 -14.95
CA GLU A 41 -13.75 14.70 -16.20
C GLU A 41 -13.16 13.58 -17.08
N SER A 42 -12.04 12.97 -16.67
CA SER A 42 -11.32 12.02 -17.54
C SER A 42 -12.03 10.68 -17.66
N LYS A 43 -12.69 10.23 -16.58
CA LYS A 43 -13.50 9.00 -16.51
C LYS A 43 -14.26 8.89 -15.17
N PRO A 44 -15.20 7.95 -15.01
CA PRO A 44 -15.89 7.74 -13.74
C PRO A 44 -14.93 7.44 -12.58
N GLY A 45 -15.27 7.95 -11.39
CA GLY A 45 -14.53 7.68 -10.16
C GLY A 45 -14.61 6.23 -9.69
N LEU A 46 -13.70 5.86 -8.79
CA LEU A 46 -13.65 4.56 -8.12
C LEU A 46 -13.80 4.75 -6.62
N THR A 47 -14.59 3.89 -5.97
CA THR A 47 -14.66 3.79 -4.51
C THR A 47 -14.46 2.33 -4.12
N LEU A 48 -13.59 2.07 -3.16
CA LEU A 48 -13.27 0.72 -2.70
C LEU A 48 -13.02 0.74 -1.19
N ASP A 49 -13.58 -0.24 -0.47
CA ASP A 49 -13.19 -0.53 0.91
C ASP A 49 -12.10 -1.60 0.87
N ILE A 50 -10.96 -1.33 1.51
CA ILE A 50 -9.78 -2.19 1.53
C ILE A 50 -9.53 -2.66 2.96
N THR A 51 -9.48 -3.98 3.15
CA THR A 51 -9.02 -4.58 4.40
C THR A 51 -7.62 -5.17 4.24
N SER A 52 -6.80 -5.06 5.29
CA SER A 52 -5.45 -5.60 5.35
C SER A 52 -5.11 -6.06 6.76
N ASN A 53 -4.16 -6.99 6.87
CA ASN A 53 -3.62 -7.45 8.15
C ASN A 53 -2.48 -6.55 8.67
N HIS A 54 -2.18 -5.46 7.98
CA HIS A 54 -1.20 -4.47 8.40
C HIS A 54 -1.60 -3.09 7.87
N ARG A 55 -1.06 -2.03 8.50
CA ARG A 55 -1.31 -0.65 8.10
C ARG A 55 -0.63 -0.34 6.78
N LEU A 56 -1.41 0.19 5.84
CA LEU A 56 -0.97 0.66 4.55
C LEU A 56 -0.69 2.17 4.57
N THR A 57 0.14 2.62 3.64
CA THR A 57 0.31 4.03 3.31
C THR A 57 -0.72 4.50 2.28
N ALA A 58 -0.93 5.81 2.18
CA ALA A 58 -1.85 6.38 1.19
C ALA A 58 -1.50 6.00 -0.27
N LEU A 59 -0.22 5.77 -0.58
CA LEU A 59 0.21 5.29 -1.90
C LEU A 59 -0.08 3.79 -2.09
N GLU A 60 0.19 2.97 -1.07
CA GLU A 60 -0.09 1.52 -1.13
C GLU A 60 -1.58 1.24 -1.29
N VAL A 61 -2.45 2.01 -0.62
CA VAL A 61 -3.91 1.91 -0.79
C VAL A 61 -4.32 2.14 -2.25
N LEU A 62 -3.75 3.14 -2.92
CA LEU A 62 -4.04 3.39 -4.34
C LEU A 62 -3.53 2.25 -5.22
N GLN A 63 -2.32 1.74 -4.95
CA GLN A 63 -1.69 0.63 -5.68
C GLN A 63 -2.43 -0.69 -5.50
N HIS A 64 -3.14 -0.88 -4.38
CA HIS A 64 -4.02 -2.03 -4.16
C HIS A 64 -5.23 -2.04 -5.11
N ALA A 65 -5.72 -0.86 -5.50
CA ALA A 65 -6.97 -0.73 -6.25
C ALA A 65 -6.76 -0.66 -7.76
N THR A 66 -5.62 -0.14 -8.22
CA THR A 66 -5.39 0.08 -9.65
C THR A 66 -3.91 0.22 -10.00
N VAL A 67 -3.60 0.25 -11.30
CA VAL A 67 -2.25 0.47 -11.81
C VAL A 67 -1.82 1.90 -11.54
N VAL A 68 -0.70 2.08 -10.84
CA VAL A 68 -0.12 3.38 -10.52
C VAL A 68 1.28 3.47 -11.10
N GLU A 69 1.52 4.51 -11.90
CA GLU A 69 2.86 4.89 -12.32
C GLU A 69 3.40 5.97 -11.38
N THR A 70 4.68 5.88 -11.02
CA THR A 70 5.34 6.88 -10.18
C THR A 70 6.63 7.39 -10.81
N HIS A 71 6.98 8.63 -10.48
CA HIS A 71 8.22 9.27 -10.89
C HIS A 71 9.00 9.74 -9.65
N PRO A 72 10.17 9.13 -9.36
CA PRO A 72 11.02 9.56 -8.27
C PRO A 72 11.80 10.82 -8.65
N VAL A 73 11.84 11.80 -7.75
CA VAL A 73 12.64 13.02 -7.88
C VAL A 73 13.36 13.28 -6.55
N GLY A 74 14.65 12.95 -6.50
CA GLY A 74 15.42 12.97 -5.24
C GLY A 74 14.79 12.05 -4.20
N LYS A 75 14.38 12.61 -3.05
CA LYS A 75 13.69 11.87 -1.97
C LYS A 75 12.17 11.79 -2.13
N TYR A 76 11.62 12.40 -3.18
CA TYR A 76 10.19 12.50 -3.41
C TYR A 76 9.73 11.43 -4.41
N VAL A 77 8.53 10.89 -4.20
CA VAL A 77 7.87 9.97 -5.13
C VAL A 77 6.54 10.60 -5.53
N PHE A 78 6.43 11.00 -6.80
CA PHE A 78 5.23 11.59 -7.36
C PHE A 78 4.43 10.55 -8.13
N VAL A 79 3.10 10.62 -8.06
CA VAL A 79 2.23 9.81 -8.92
C VAL A 79 2.17 10.46 -10.31
N SER A 80 2.65 9.75 -11.32
CA SER A 80 2.68 10.21 -12.71
C SER A 80 1.48 9.73 -13.51
N ALA A 81 0.86 8.62 -13.13
CA ALA A 81 -0.40 8.16 -13.70
C ALA A 81 -1.17 7.25 -12.74
N VAL A 82 -2.49 7.29 -12.85
CA VAL A 82 -3.40 6.33 -12.20
C VAL A 82 -4.31 5.77 -13.27
N ASP A 83 -4.26 4.46 -13.47
CA ASP A 83 -5.06 3.74 -14.45
C ASP A 83 -5.08 4.41 -15.85
N GLY A 84 -3.87 4.72 -16.34
CA GLY A 84 -3.62 5.38 -17.62
C GLY A 84 -3.85 6.90 -17.66
N VAL A 85 -4.47 7.51 -16.65
CA VAL A 85 -4.68 8.96 -16.59
C VAL A 85 -3.42 9.64 -16.04
N ARG A 86 -2.66 10.27 -16.94
CA ARG A 86 -1.33 10.84 -16.65
C ARG A 86 -1.40 12.26 -16.12
N THR A 87 -0.51 12.59 -15.20
CA THR A 87 -0.17 13.97 -14.84
C THR A 87 0.33 14.73 -16.07
N ILE A 88 -0.22 15.93 -16.27
CA ILE A 88 0.23 16.91 -17.25
C ILE A 88 0.86 18.05 -16.45
N ARG A 89 2.20 18.07 -16.43
CA ARG A 89 2.98 19.02 -15.64
C ARG A 89 2.50 20.45 -15.89
N GLY A 90 2.15 21.15 -14.82
CA GLY A 90 1.70 22.53 -14.88
C GLY A 90 0.27 22.70 -15.38
N ASP A 91 -0.47 21.63 -15.64
CA ASP A 91 -1.89 21.67 -16.02
C ASP A 91 -2.76 20.84 -15.08
N LYS A 92 -2.56 19.52 -15.01
CA LYS A 92 -3.32 18.60 -14.16
C LYS A 92 -2.41 17.59 -13.48
N ALA A 93 -2.63 17.33 -12.19
CA ALA A 93 -1.83 16.40 -11.41
C ALA A 93 -2.69 15.61 -10.41
N TRP A 94 -2.10 14.54 -9.90
CA TRP A 94 -2.68 13.72 -8.84
C TRP A 94 -2.35 14.28 -7.46
N TYR A 95 -3.39 14.61 -6.71
CA TYR A 95 -3.31 15.02 -5.31
C TYR A 95 -3.99 13.99 -4.43
N TYR A 96 -3.62 13.96 -3.16
CA TYR A 96 -4.28 13.08 -2.20
C TYR A 96 -4.65 13.81 -0.91
N GLU A 97 -5.72 13.33 -0.30
CA GLU A 97 -6.26 13.81 0.96
C GLU A 97 -6.55 12.61 1.86
N VAL A 98 -6.43 12.80 3.17
CA VAL A 98 -6.86 11.83 4.19
C VAL A 98 -7.91 12.51 5.04
N ASN A 99 -9.08 11.89 5.15
CA ASN A 99 -10.25 12.40 5.87
C ASN A 99 -10.61 13.85 5.45
N GLY A 100 -10.55 14.13 4.15
CA GLY A 100 -10.88 15.42 3.54
C GLY A 100 -9.85 16.54 3.77
N LYS A 101 -8.62 16.19 4.19
CA LYS A 101 -7.54 17.16 4.45
C LYS A 101 -6.26 16.78 3.72
N SER A 102 -5.55 17.77 3.20
CA SER A 102 -4.19 17.60 2.68
C SER A 102 -3.23 17.26 3.82
N PRO A 103 -2.55 16.10 3.83
CA PRO A 103 -1.78 15.66 5.00
C PRO A 103 -0.44 16.36 5.20
N GLY A 104 0.05 17.13 4.23
CA GLY A 104 1.37 17.81 4.31
C GLY A 104 2.59 16.89 4.28
N VAL A 105 2.39 15.57 4.16
CA VAL A 105 3.44 14.56 4.02
C VAL A 105 3.32 13.84 2.68
N LEU A 106 4.33 13.07 2.26
CA LEU A 106 4.26 12.29 1.02
C LEU A 106 3.38 11.04 1.20
N ALA A 107 2.62 10.68 0.17
CA ALA A 107 1.72 9.52 0.22
C ALA A 107 2.44 8.20 0.55
N ILE A 108 3.68 8.03 0.07
CA ILE A 108 4.54 6.86 0.38
C ILE A 108 4.98 6.80 1.86
N ASN A 109 4.92 7.92 2.59
CA ASN A 109 5.32 8.01 3.99
C ASN A 109 4.12 8.14 4.94
N ASN A 110 2.92 8.36 4.40
CA ASN A 110 1.72 8.59 5.19
C ASN A 110 1.05 7.25 5.53
N ARG A 111 1.47 6.64 6.65
CA ARG A 111 0.82 5.44 7.21
C ARG A 111 -0.55 5.81 7.76
N LEU A 112 -1.57 5.11 7.28
CA LEU A 112 -2.96 5.35 7.63
C LEU A 112 -3.35 4.67 8.95
N SER A 113 -4.43 5.15 9.52
CA SER A 113 -5.11 4.56 10.68
C SER A 113 -6.36 3.79 10.23
N ASP A 114 -6.78 2.85 11.06
CA ASP A 114 -8.01 2.10 10.82
C ASP A 114 -9.21 3.05 10.72
N GLY A 115 -10.07 2.82 9.73
CA GLY A 115 -11.24 3.65 9.39
C GLY A 115 -10.92 4.89 8.56
N ASP A 116 -9.66 5.16 8.21
CA ASP A 116 -9.31 6.32 7.39
C ASP A 116 -9.96 6.27 5.99
N THR A 117 -10.31 7.44 5.49
CA THR A 117 -10.72 7.65 4.11
C THR A 117 -9.64 8.37 3.34
N VAL A 118 -9.08 7.74 2.30
CA VAL A 118 -8.10 8.33 1.40
C VAL A 118 -8.79 8.71 0.09
N CYS A 119 -8.61 9.94 -0.34
CA CYS A 119 -9.10 10.42 -1.62
C CYS A 119 -7.93 10.82 -2.53
N TRP A 120 -7.88 10.27 -3.73
CA TRP A 120 -6.97 10.68 -4.79
C TRP A 120 -7.74 11.46 -5.85
N ILE A 121 -7.32 12.68 -6.16
CA ILE A 121 -8.07 13.63 -6.99
C ILE A 121 -7.19 14.10 -8.14
N TYR A 122 -7.65 13.89 -9.37
CA TYR A 122 -7.06 14.43 -10.58
C TYR A 122 -7.61 15.83 -10.84
N LYS A 123 -6.83 16.85 -10.50
CA LYS A 123 -7.25 18.26 -10.57
C LYS A 123 -6.14 19.13 -11.13
N LYS A 124 -6.47 20.42 -11.31
CA LYS A 124 -5.53 21.43 -11.78
C LYS A 124 -4.25 21.40 -10.95
N ASP A 125 -3.12 21.31 -11.62
CA ASP A 125 -1.81 21.36 -11.00
C ASP A 125 -1.49 22.79 -10.59
N VAL A 126 -1.25 22.98 -9.30
CA VAL A 126 -0.89 24.25 -8.69
C VAL A 126 0.52 24.23 -8.10
N CYS A 127 1.20 23.07 -8.11
CA CYS A 127 2.48 22.89 -7.45
C CYS A 127 3.66 22.87 -8.41
N SER A 128 3.49 22.34 -9.64
CA SER A 128 4.64 22.13 -10.54
C SER A 128 4.86 23.24 -11.59
N LYS A 129 3.97 24.24 -11.67
CA LYS A 129 4.07 25.32 -12.68
C LYS A 129 5.32 26.20 -12.55
N ASN A 130 5.88 26.35 -11.35
CA ASN A 130 6.89 27.37 -11.04
C ASN A 130 8.24 26.80 -10.58
N VAL A 131 8.45 25.49 -10.65
CA VAL A 131 9.66 24.85 -10.09
C VAL A 131 10.90 24.94 -11.01
N ASP A 132 10.74 25.41 -12.25
CA ASP A 132 11.84 25.58 -13.23
C ASP A 132 12.15 27.06 -13.56
N ASN A 133 11.63 28.02 -12.79
CA ASN A 133 11.91 29.46 -13.00
C ASN A 133 13.20 29.91 -12.32
#